data_AF-A0A1X1BSE8-F1
#
_entry.id   AF-A0A1X1BSE8-F1
#
_cell.length_a   1.000
_cell.length_b   1.000
_cell.length_c   1.000
_cell.angle_alpha   90.00
_cell.angle_beta   90.00
_cell.angle_gamma   90.00
#
_symmetry.space_group_name_H-M   'P 1'
#
loop_
_entity.id
_entity.type
_entity.pdbx_description
1 polymer ?
#
loop_
_entity_poly.entity_id
_entity_poly.type
_entity_poly.pdbx_seq_one_letter_code
_entity_poly.pdbx_strand_id
1 'polypeptide(L)' 'MILKQRMKQRSPRLIFLSRLAMDIMIALQTFAGSSDYTLPSRYDSDMPLRRATLNRLLTLTSRLAQKEGESLPELA' A
#
# COMPACT_ATOMS: atom_id res chain seq x y z
N MET A 1 -0.75 0.67 10.07
CA MET A 1 -1.66 1.21 11.12
C MET A 1 -2.06 2.64 10.72
N ILE A 2 -3.36 2.98 10.69
CA ILE A 2 -3.79 4.36 10.37
C ILE A 2 -3.59 5.21 11.62
N LEU A 3 -2.71 6.21 11.55
CA LEU A 3 -2.50 7.17 12.62
C LEU A 3 -3.84 7.83 13.00
N LYS A 4 -4.18 7.82 14.29
CA LYS A 4 -5.41 8.40 14.87
C LYS A 4 -5.65 9.85 14.43
N GLN A 5 -4.58 10.59 14.11
CA GLN A 5 -4.63 11.96 13.63
C GLN A 5 -5.13 12.13 12.18
N ARG A 6 -5.07 11.10 11.34
CA ARG A 6 -5.61 11.14 9.95
C ARG A 6 -7.06 10.67 9.85
N MET A 7 -7.69 10.28 10.96
CA MET A 7 -9.06 9.80 10.94
C MET A 7 -10.04 10.95 11.10
N LYS A 8 -10.98 11.08 10.15
CA LYS A 8 -12.00 12.15 10.08
C LYS A 8 -12.83 12.28 11.37
N GLN A 9 -12.92 11.22 12.16
CA GLN A 9 -13.65 11.18 13.43
C GLN A 9 -12.76 10.84 14.65
N ARG A 10 -11.42 10.80 14.47
CA ARG A 10 -10.41 10.38 15.49
C ARG A 10 -10.69 9.03 16.19
N SER A 11 -11.66 8.25 15.70
CA SER A 11 -12.08 6.99 16.30
C SER A 11 -11.26 5.83 15.75
N PRO A 12 -10.46 5.13 16.58
CA PRO A 12 -9.74 3.93 16.16
C PRO A 12 -10.75 2.88 15.66
N ARG A 13 -10.57 2.39 14.43
CA ARG A 13 -11.38 1.31 13.87
C ARG A 13 -10.56 0.03 13.90
N LEU A 14 -11.09 -0.98 14.59
CA LEU A 14 -10.56 -2.34 14.52
C LEU A 14 -11.13 -2.98 13.25
N ILE A 15 -10.25 -3.43 12.35
CA ILE A 15 -10.62 -4.13 11.13
C ILE A 15 -10.02 -5.52 11.22
N PHE A 16 -10.86 -6.55 11.16
CA PHE A 16 -10.39 -7.93 11.11
C PHE A 16 -9.86 -8.22 9.70
N LEU A 17 -8.66 -8.76 9.63
CA LEU A 17 -8.02 -9.19 8.38
C LEU A 17 -8.16 -10.70 8.24
N SER A 18 -8.31 -11.16 6.99
CA SER A 18 -8.21 -12.58 6.68
C SER A 18 -6.78 -13.09 6.94
N ARG A 19 -6.62 -14.40 7.11
CA ARG A 19 -5.29 -15.01 7.31
C ARG A 19 -4.33 -14.68 6.15
N LEU A 20 -4.82 -14.80 4.91
CA LEU A 20 -4.03 -14.43 3.72
C LEU A 20 -3.57 -12.97 3.76
N ALA A 21 -4.46 -12.04 4.13
CA ALA A 21 -4.08 -10.64 4.24
C ALA A 21 -3.02 -10.43 5.34
N MET A 22 -3.09 -11.17 6.43
CA MET A 22 -2.08 -11.14 7.49
C MET A 22 -0.73 -11.66 7.00
N ASP A 23 -0.72 -12.77 6.26
CA ASP A 23 0.51 -13.34 5.68
C ASP A 23 1.18 -12.36 4.71
N ILE A 24 0.39 -11.68 3.86
CA ILE A 24 0.88 -10.62 2.98
C ILE A 24 1.50 -9.48 3.78
N MET A 25 0.84 -9.04 4.87
CA MET A 25 1.35 -7.97 5.72
C MET A 25 2.66 -8.33 6.41
N ILE A 26 2.82 -9.59 6.86
CA ILE A 26 4.06 -10.10 7.45
C ILE A 26 5.19 -10.10 6.41
N ALA A 27 4.91 -10.57 5.20
CA ALA A 27 5.89 -10.56 4.12
C ALA A 27 6.34 -9.12 3.79
N LEU A 28 5.39 -8.18 3.68
CA LEU A 28 5.68 -6.77 3.46
C LEU A 28 6.54 -6.16 4.58
N GLN A 29 6.22 -6.44 5.85
CA GLN A 29 7.02 -5.95 6.97
C GLN A 29 8.45 -6.54 6.95
N THR A 30 8.59 -7.80 6.54
CA THR A 30 9.90 -8.45 6.42
C THR A 30 10.77 -7.75 5.36
N PHE A 31 10.17 -7.34 4.23
CA PHE A 31 10.86 -6.57 3.20
C PHE A 31 11.12 -5.10 3.60
N ALA A 32 10.33 -4.55 4.50
CA ALA A 32 10.51 -3.20 5.03
C ALA A 32 11.69 -3.10 6.04
N GLY A 33 12.25 -4.23 6.48
CA GLY A 33 13.37 -4.26 7.41
C GLY A 33 12.99 -3.65 8.77
N SER A 34 13.84 -2.74 9.28
CA SER A 34 13.62 -2.04 10.55
C SER A 34 12.72 -0.81 10.44
N SER A 35 12.07 -0.57 9.29
CA SER A 35 11.18 0.58 9.13
C SER A 35 9.90 0.41 9.95
N ASP A 36 9.48 1.51 10.61
CA ASP A 36 8.17 1.62 11.25
C ASP A 36 7.00 1.62 10.24
N TYR A 37 7.31 1.67 8.94
CA TYR A 37 6.33 1.67 7.86
C TYR A 37 6.36 0.35 7.09
N THR A 38 5.17 -0.22 6.83
CA THR A 38 5.01 -1.44 6.02
C THR A 38 5.40 -1.24 4.56
N LEU A 39 5.41 0.02 4.08
CA LEU A 39 5.85 0.42 2.74
C LEU A 39 6.78 1.62 2.90
N PRO A 40 8.08 1.40 3.12
CA PRO A 40 9.04 2.48 3.23
C PRO A 40 9.25 3.17 1.88
N SER A 41 9.68 4.43 1.93
CA SER A 41 10.15 5.13 0.74
C SER A 41 11.48 4.54 0.28
N ARG A 42 11.65 4.43 -1.03
CA ARG A 42 12.85 3.83 -1.67
C ARG A 42 14.20 4.44 -1.27
N TYR A 43 14.20 5.69 -0.80
CA TYR A 43 15.42 6.43 -0.44
C TYR A 43 15.48 6.80 1.04
N ASP A 44 14.40 6.56 1.78
CA ASP A 44 14.30 6.96 3.17
C ASP A 44 13.40 5.96 3.89
N SER A 45 14.01 5.09 4.69
CA SER A 45 13.32 4.07 5.47
C SER A 45 12.43 4.67 6.56
N ASP A 46 12.67 5.92 6.95
CA ASP A 46 11.95 6.62 8.01
C ASP A 46 10.78 7.44 7.44
N MET A 47 10.56 7.36 6.12
CA MET A 47 9.39 7.95 5.48
C MET A 47 8.49 6.89 4.85
N PRO A 48 7.16 7.03 4.98
CA PRO A 48 6.24 6.17 4.26
C PRO A 48 6.30 6.46 2.76
N LEU A 49 5.99 5.46 1.96
CA LEU A 49 5.82 5.60 0.51
C LEU A 49 4.83 6.73 0.20
N ARG A 50 5.24 7.64 -0.70
CA ARG A 50 4.38 8.76 -1.11
C ARG A 50 3.17 8.27 -1.89
N ARG A 51 2.01 8.89 -1.63
CA ARG A 51 0.75 8.62 -2.36
C ARG A 51 0.90 8.73 -3.88
N ALA A 52 1.60 9.76 -4.35
CA ALA A 52 1.85 9.96 -5.78
C ALA A 52 2.65 8.82 -6.41
N THR A 53 3.58 8.21 -5.66
CA THR A 53 4.37 7.07 -6.13
C THR A 53 3.49 5.84 -6.26
N LEU A 54 2.65 5.54 -5.26
CA LEU A 54 1.73 4.40 -5.31
C LEU A 54 0.70 4.53 -6.45
N ASN A 55 0.10 5.71 -6.59
CA ASN A 55 -0.84 5.98 -7.69
C ASN A 55 -0.15 5.84 -9.05
N ARG A 56 1.08 6.34 -9.18
CA ARG A 56 1.84 6.19 -10.43
C ARG A 56 2.17 4.73 -10.74
N LEU A 57 2.53 3.93 -9.74
CA LEU A 57 2.73 2.48 -9.92
C LEU A 57 1.46 1.82 -10.46
N LEU A 58 0.31 2.12 -9.84
CA LEU A 58 -0.98 1.59 -10.27
C LEU A 58 -1.34 1.98 -11.72
N THR A 59 -1.14 3.24 -12.10
CA THR A 59 -1.36 3.69 -13.48
C THR A 59 -0.43 2.99 -14.47
N LEU A 60 0.85 2.82 -14.11
CA LEU A 60 1.82 2.14 -14.97
C LEU A 60 1.48 0.66 -15.16
N THR A 61 1.14 -0.05 -14.06
CA THR A 61 0.75 -1.46 -14.14
C THR A 61 -0.54 -1.64 -14.94
N SER A 62 -1.51 -0.74 -14.79
CA SER A 62 -2.75 -0.77 -15.58
C SER A 62 -2.47 -0.59 -17.07
N ARG A 63 -1.62 0.37 -17.44
CA ARG A 63 -1.25 0.59 -18.85
C ARG A 63 -0.49 -0.59 -19.45
N LEU A 64 0.39 -1.22 -18.67
CA LEU A 64 1.13 -2.41 -19.11
C LEU A 64 0.19 -3.59 -19.33
N ALA A 65 -0.71 -3.86 -18.38
CA ALA A 65 -1.69 -4.94 -18.52
C ALA A 65 -2.65 -4.73 -19.70
N GLN A 66 -3.11 -3.50 -19.93
CA GLN A 66 -3.91 -3.16 -21.12
C GLN A 66 -3.12 -3.40 -22.42
N LYS A 67 -1.82 -3.10 -22.43
CA LYS A 67 -0.95 -3.36 -23.59
C LYS A 67 -0.79 -4.86 -23.86
N GLU A 68 -0.73 -5.67 -22.82
CA GLU A 68 -0.62 -7.14 -22.91
C GLU A 68 -1.98 -7.84 -23.17
N GLY A 69 -3.07 -7.07 -23.33
CA GLY A 69 -4.39 -7.60 -23.67
C GLY A 69 -5.21 -8.11 -22.48
N GLU A 70 -4.76 -7.88 -21.25
CA GLU A 70 -5.53 -8.20 -20.05
C GLU A 70 -6.61 -7.14 -19.82
N SER A 71 -7.88 -7.55 -19.84
CA SER A 71 -9.02 -6.68 -19.58
C SER A 71 -9.10 -6.33 -18.09
N LEU A 72 -8.36 -5.30 -17.69
CA LEU A 72 -8.53 -4.68 -16.38
C LEU A 72 -9.65 -3.62 -16.45
N PRO A 73 -10.52 -3.54 -15.43
CA PRO A 73 -11.46 -2.43 -15.33
C PRO A 73 -10.69 -1.11 -15.25
N GLU A 74 -11.08 -0.12 -16.08
CA GLU A 74 -10.46 1.21 -16.04
C GLU A 74 -10.65 1.83 -14.65
N LEU A 75 -9.53 2.24 -14.06
CA LEU A 75 -9.53 2.99 -12.81
C LEU A 75 -9.82 4.46 -13.15
N ALA A 76 -11.07 4.88 -12.89
CA ALA A 76 -11.57 6.24 -13.09
C ALA A 76 -10.86 7.30 -12.21
#